data_AF-A0A183GL74-F1
#
_entry.id   AF-A0A183GL74-F1
#
_cell.length_a   1.000
_cell.length_b   1.000
_cell.length_c   1.000
_cell.angle_alpha   90.00
_cell.angle_beta   90.00
_cell.angle_gamma   90.00
#
_symmetry.space_group_name_H-M   'P 1'
#
loop_
_entity.id
_entity.type
_entity.pdbx_description
1 polymer ?
#
loop_
_entity_poly.entity_id
_entity_poly.type
_entity_poly.pdbx_seq_one_letter_code
_entity_poly.pdbx_strand_id
1 'polypeptide(L)'
;MQLRSGPRKLFNAIEPNSTRKWETKDQSGFYVIPYVISADYGAKTSTITAAMQSIAENTCIRFKARGNEPDYVEIQNIKGKGCSAFVGHSPGSNPVMLENNSEATCLRHDLVIHELLHVIGLWHEHQRIDRDKYIQVIYSNIAPGEQHKSQAGWEDIIGTAKEPSANDYRKVCLAYGCQTCMGNKMS
;
A
#
# COMPACT_ATOMS: atom_id res chain seq x y z
N MET A 1 -15.39 10.19 33.05
CA MET A 1 -14.56 9.68 31.93
C MET A 1 -15.19 8.37 31.46
N GLN A 2 -16.19 8.44 30.57
CA GLN A 2 -17.02 7.29 30.22
C GLN A 2 -16.54 6.68 28.88
N LEU A 3 -16.02 5.46 29.01
CA LEU A 3 -16.11 4.30 28.11
C LEU A 3 -16.09 4.55 26.59
N ARG A 4 -15.05 4.06 25.93
CA ARG A 4 -15.21 3.40 24.61
C ARG A 4 -14.74 1.95 24.70
N SER A 5 -15.71 1.09 24.93
CA SER A 5 -15.65 -0.38 24.93
C SER A 5 -15.75 -0.93 23.49
N GLY A 6 -14.80 -1.75 23.05
CA GLY A 6 -14.86 -2.59 21.83
C GLY A 6 -13.65 -2.44 20.87
N PRO A 7 -13.13 -3.52 20.25
CA PRO A 7 -11.77 -3.56 19.73
C PRO A 7 -11.70 -2.97 18.31
N ARG A 8 -10.84 -1.98 18.07
CA ARG A 8 -10.38 -1.69 16.71
C ARG A 8 -8.88 -1.88 16.63
N LYS A 9 -8.48 -3.15 16.55
CA LYS A 9 -7.14 -3.54 16.09
C LYS A 9 -7.05 -3.23 14.60
N LEU A 10 -6.75 -1.99 14.25
CA LEU A 10 -6.31 -1.66 12.90
C LEU A 10 -4.79 -1.87 12.88
N PHE A 11 -4.41 -3.07 12.46
CA PHE A 11 -3.02 -3.44 12.22
C PHE A 11 -2.49 -2.63 11.04
N ASN A 12 -1.34 -1.97 11.21
CA ASN A 12 -0.55 -1.23 10.21
C ASN A 12 -1.33 -0.57 9.06
N ALA A 13 -2.54 -0.09 9.28
CA ALA A 13 -3.37 0.54 8.25
C ALA A 13 -3.74 1.94 8.72
N ILE A 14 -3.95 2.86 7.77
CA ILE A 14 -4.53 4.16 8.08
C ILE A 14 -5.92 3.98 8.73
N GLU A 15 -6.24 4.88 9.64
CA GLU A 15 -7.57 4.95 10.25
C GLU A 15 -8.64 5.30 9.19
N PRO A 16 -9.89 4.81 9.31
CA PRO A 16 -10.97 5.09 8.36
C PRO A 16 -11.30 6.58 8.16
N ASN A 17 -10.92 7.44 9.11
CA ASN A 17 -11.08 8.90 9.06
C ASN A 17 -9.76 9.64 8.82
N SER A 18 -8.71 8.94 8.39
CA SER A 18 -7.41 9.54 8.10
C SER A 18 -7.49 10.50 6.92
N THR A 19 -6.79 11.63 7.01
CA THR A 19 -6.64 12.57 5.88
C THR A 19 -5.84 11.99 4.72
N ARG A 20 -5.16 10.86 4.94
CA ARG A 20 -4.44 10.09 3.92
C ARG A 20 -5.32 9.03 3.24
N LYS A 21 -6.62 9.00 3.50
CA LYS A 21 -7.53 8.07 2.84
C LYS A 21 -8.01 8.65 1.52
N TRP A 22 -7.97 7.84 0.47
CA TRP A 22 -8.59 8.17 -0.81
C TRP A 22 -10.12 8.19 -0.63
N GLU A 23 -10.78 9.31 -0.93
CA GLU A 23 -12.23 9.47 -0.69
C GLU A 23 -13.09 9.41 -1.96
N THR A 24 -12.49 9.58 -3.13
CA THR A 24 -13.22 9.55 -4.41
C THR A 24 -13.83 8.18 -4.65
N LYS A 25 -15.12 8.14 -5.00
CA LYS A 25 -15.84 6.92 -5.36
C LYS A 25 -16.36 6.97 -6.79
N ASP A 26 -16.45 5.81 -7.43
CA ASP A 26 -17.19 5.68 -8.69
C ASP A 26 -18.70 5.46 -8.45
N GLN A 27 -19.44 5.35 -9.55
CA GLN A 27 -20.89 5.15 -9.54
C GLN A 27 -21.33 3.86 -8.84
N SER A 28 -20.44 2.86 -8.73
CA SER A 28 -20.70 1.61 -8.01
C SER A 28 -20.36 1.70 -6.52
N GLY A 29 -19.88 2.86 -6.06
CA GLY A 29 -19.46 3.08 -4.68
C GLY A 29 -18.07 2.53 -4.34
N PHE A 30 -17.30 2.08 -5.33
CA PHE A 30 -15.92 1.66 -5.14
C PHE A 30 -14.99 2.87 -5.03
N TYR A 31 -13.98 2.80 -4.18
CA TYR A 31 -12.99 3.85 -4.03
C TYR A 31 -12.04 3.84 -5.22
N VAL A 32 -11.80 5.01 -5.80
CA VAL A 32 -10.97 5.16 -7.00
C VAL A 32 -9.66 5.83 -6.65
N ILE A 33 -8.56 5.22 -7.11
CA ILE A 33 -7.21 5.80 -7.08
C ILE A 33 -6.80 6.07 -8.53
N PRO A 34 -6.81 7.34 -8.97
CA PRO A 34 -6.33 7.70 -10.31
C PRO A 34 -4.83 7.43 -10.43
N TYR A 35 -4.36 6.93 -11.57
CA TYR A 35 -2.93 6.70 -11.80
C TYR A 35 -2.47 7.10 -13.20
N VAL A 36 -1.19 7.43 -13.31
CA VAL A 36 -0.44 7.58 -14.56
C VAL A 36 0.82 6.71 -14.47
N ILE A 37 1.20 6.08 -15.57
CA ILE A 37 2.50 5.41 -15.70
C ILE A 37 3.37 6.30 -16.58
N SER A 38 4.22 7.12 -15.94
CA SER A 38 5.05 8.12 -16.63
C SER A 38 6.29 7.51 -17.29
N ALA A 39 6.67 6.29 -16.90
CA ALA A 39 7.80 5.56 -17.46
C ALA A 39 7.37 4.50 -18.49
N ASP A 40 8.21 4.26 -19.49
CA ASP A 40 8.02 3.11 -20.39
C ASP A 40 8.61 1.85 -19.75
N TYR A 41 7.72 0.93 -19.36
CA TYR A 41 8.09 -0.40 -18.85
C TYR A 41 7.96 -1.50 -19.93
N GLY A 42 7.61 -1.13 -21.17
CA GLY A 42 7.34 -2.05 -22.26
C GLY A 42 6.34 -3.14 -21.85
N ALA A 43 6.68 -4.40 -22.15
CA ALA A 43 5.86 -5.56 -21.82
C ALA A 43 5.60 -5.73 -20.31
N LYS A 44 6.46 -5.19 -19.43
CA LYS A 44 6.31 -5.31 -17.97
C LYS A 44 5.23 -4.40 -17.39
N THR A 45 4.67 -3.48 -18.17
CA THR A 45 3.46 -2.72 -17.80
C THR A 45 2.32 -3.64 -17.37
N SER A 46 2.22 -4.83 -17.97
CA SER A 46 1.26 -5.86 -17.61
C SER A 46 1.37 -6.36 -16.15
N THR A 47 2.57 -6.33 -15.56
CA THR A 47 2.78 -6.71 -14.15
C THR A 47 2.14 -5.69 -13.20
N ILE A 48 2.21 -4.40 -13.56
CA ILE A 48 1.60 -3.31 -12.79
C ILE A 48 0.08 -3.40 -12.86
N THR A 49 -0.48 -3.56 -14.05
CA THR A 49 -1.94 -3.67 -14.20
C THR A 49 -2.48 -4.96 -13.59
N ALA A 50 -1.74 -6.07 -13.63
CA ALA A 50 -2.10 -7.29 -12.92
C ALA A 50 -2.13 -7.08 -11.40
N ALA A 51 -1.16 -6.38 -10.82
CA ALA A 51 -1.14 -6.04 -9.40
C ALA A 51 -2.34 -5.19 -8.98
N MET A 52 -2.68 -4.18 -9.79
CA MET A 52 -3.88 -3.35 -9.60
C MET A 52 -5.17 -4.19 -9.66
N GLN A 53 -5.23 -5.16 -10.57
CA GLN A 53 -6.36 -6.07 -10.72
C GLN A 53 -6.51 -7.00 -9.52
N SER A 54 -5.42 -7.58 -9.01
CA SER A 54 -5.44 -8.42 -7.80
C SER A 54 -6.02 -7.68 -6.59
N ILE A 55 -5.71 -6.39 -6.43
CA ILE A 55 -6.31 -5.54 -5.39
C ILE A 55 -7.80 -5.32 -5.64
N ALA A 56 -8.19 -5.06 -6.89
CA ALA A 56 -9.58 -4.80 -7.26
C ALA A 56 -10.49 -6.02 -7.04
N GLU A 57 -10.00 -7.22 -7.28
CA GLU A 57 -10.73 -8.48 -7.09
C GLU A 57 -10.96 -8.79 -5.60
N ASN A 58 -10.04 -8.36 -4.73
CA ASN A 58 -10.06 -8.70 -3.32
C ASN A 58 -10.61 -7.58 -2.42
N THR A 59 -10.79 -6.36 -2.93
CA THR A 59 -11.20 -5.19 -2.14
C THR A 59 -12.18 -4.29 -2.91
N CYS A 60 -12.60 -3.20 -2.26
CA CYS A 60 -13.40 -2.13 -2.87
C CYS A 60 -12.56 -1.01 -3.50
N ILE A 61 -11.24 -1.19 -3.67
CA ILE A 61 -10.33 -0.23 -4.31
C ILE A 61 -10.26 -0.48 -5.81
N ARG A 62 -10.24 0.58 -6.62
CA ARG A 62 -10.10 0.52 -8.08
C ARG A 62 -9.03 1.52 -8.53
N PHE A 63 -7.99 1.03 -9.19
CA PHE A 63 -7.07 1.90 -9.91
C PHE A 63 -7.67 2.24 -11.28
N LYS A 64 -7.69 3.53 -11.64
CA LYS A 64 -8.18 3.98 -12.95
C LYS A 64 -7.16 4.91 -13.59
N ALA A 65 -6.98 4.79 -14.90
CA ALA A 65 -6.16 5.74 -15.64
C ALA A 65 -6.69 7.16 -15.39
N ARG A 66 -5.79 8.05 -14.97
CA ARG A 66 -6.12 9.43 -14.64
C ARG A 66 -6.67 10.15 -15.88
N GLY A 67 -7.75 10.88 -15.70
CA GLY A 67 -8.18 11.93 -16.62
C GLY A 67 -7.59 13.26 -16.16
N ASN A 68 -8.36 14.01 -15.37
CA ASN A 68 -8.01 15.35 -14.89
C ASN A 68 -8.02 15.46 -13.36
N GLU A 69 -8.06 14.33 -12.65
CA GLU A 69 -8.08 14.34 -11.19
C GLU A 69 -6.84 15.07 -10.65
N PRO A 70 -7.00 15.99 -9.67
CA PRO A 70 -5.88 16.78 -9.15
C PRO A 70 -4.90 15.90 -8.38
N ASP A 71 -5.43 14.91 -7.66
CA ASP A 71 -4.67 13.98 -6.84
C ASP A 71 -4.63 12.62 -7.52
N TYR A 72 -3.43 12.07 -7.70
CA TYR A 72 -3.22 10.85 -8.47
C TYR A 72 -1.90 10.19 -8.12
N VAL A 73 -1.79 8.91 -8.42
CA VAL A 73 -0.56 8.13 -8.32
C VAL A 73 0.25 8.31 -9.59
N GLU A 74 1.53 8.62 -9.46
CA GLU A 74 2.45 8.72 -10.59
C GLU A 74 3.53 7.64 -10.49
N ILE A 75 3.43 6.63 -11.34
CA ILE A 75 4.37 5.52 -11.37
C ILE A 75 5.58 5.90 -12.22
N GLN A 76 6.76 5.92 -11.60
CA GLN A 76 8.01 6.41 -12.18
C GLN A 76 9.12 5.35 -12.12
N ASN A 77 10.01 5.39 -13.11
CA ASN A 77 11.21 4.55 -13.19
C ASN A 77 12.44 5.45 -13.09
N ILE A 78 12.94 5.66 -11.87
CA ILE A 78 14.12 6.49 -11.64
C ILE A 78 15.24 5.60 -11.11
N LYS A 79 16.39 5.62 -11.79
CA LYS A 79 17.58 4.85 -11.41
C LYS A 79 18.07 5.25 -10.01
N GLY A 80 18.38 4.26 -9.17
CA GLY A 80 18.88 4.44 -7.81
C GLY A 80 17.81 4.88 -6.80
N LYS A 81 16.52 4.74 -7.13
CA LYS A 81 15.39 5.05 -6.22
C LYS A 81 14.70 3.80 -5.67
N GLY A 82 15.02 2.62 -6.19
CA GLY A 82 14.48 1.36 -5.73
C GLY A 82 12.97 1.27 -5.90
N CYS A 83 12.35 0.52 -4.97
CA CYS A 83 10.91 0.36 -4.85
C CYS A 83 10.46 1.20 -3.66
N SER A 84 9.54 2.15 -3.86
CA SER A 84 9.02 2.95 -2.75
C SER A 84 7.74 3.68 -3.10
N ALA A 85 6.89 3.88 -2.09
CA ALA A 85 5.67 4.67 -2.17
C ALA A 85 5.39 5.38 -0.85
N PHE A 86 4.66 6.50 -0.92
CA PHE A 86 4.10 7.11 0.28
C PHE A 86 2.90 6.32 0.79
N VAL A 87 2.72 6.32 2.12
CA VAL A 87 1.56 5.68 2.73
C VAL A 87 0.32 6.58 2.62
N GLY A 88 -0.66 6.11 1.86
CA GLY A 88 -1.95 6.74 1.62
C GLY A 88 -1.91 7.87 0.57
N HIS A 89 -3.03 8.57 0.47
CA HIS A 89 -3.21 9.78 -0.33
C HIS A 89 -2.32 10.93 0.13
N SER A 90 -1.79 11.65 -0.85
CA SER A 90 -1.12 12.95 -0.70
C SER A 90 -1.68 13.88 -1.78
N PRO A 91 -1.92 15.17 -1.49
CA PRO A 91 -2.37 16.13 -2.50
C PRO A 91 -1.41 16.23 -3.68
N GLY A 92 -1.95 16.34 -4.89
CA GLY A 92 -1.20 16.42 -6.15
C GLY A 92 -0.67 15.07 -6.65
N SER A 93 0.54 15.09 -7.22
CA SER A 93 1.21 13.85 -7.64
C SER A 93 1.72 13.09 -6.42
N ASN A 94 1.28 11.84 -6.28
CA ASN A 94 1.77 10.88 -5.30
C ASN A 94 2.72 9.89 -6.01
N PRO A 95 4.05 10.13 -5.97
CA PRO A 95 4.99 9.35 -6.76
C PRO A 95 5.18 7.95 -6.17
N VAL A 96 5.26 6.96 -7.06
CA VAL A 96 5.61 5.56 -6.75
C VAL A 96 6.80 5.16 -7.60
N MET A 97 7.90 4.79 -6.96
CA MET A 97 9.11 4.33 -7.63
C MET A 97 8.99 2.83 -7.87
N LEU A 98 9.02 2.42 -9.14
CA LEU A 98 9.16 1.02 -9.53
C LEU A 98 10.38 0.89 -10.44
N GLU A 99 11.57 1.05 -9.86
CA GLU A 99 12.82 0.97 -10.62
C GLU A 99 12.90 -0.33 -11.44
N ASN A 100 13.22 -0.22 -12.72
CA ASN A 100 13.43 -1.38 -13.58
C ASN A 100 14.47 -1.03 -14.65
N ASN A 101 15.69 -1.50 -14.43
CA ASN A 101 16.84 -1.32 -15.32
C ASN A 101 17.81 -2.52 -15.17
N SER A 102 19.04 -2.38 -15.67
CA SER A 102 20.06 -3.43 -15.62
C SER A 102 20.59 -3.75 -14.22
N GLU A 103 20.40 -2.86 -13.25
CA GLU A 103 20.96 -2.96 -11.89
C GLU A 103 19.90 -3.42 -10.87
N ALA A 104 18.63 -3.05 -11.05
CA ALA A 104 17.54 -3.39 -10.14
C ALA A 104 16.19 -3.56 -10.86
N THR A 105 15.28 -4.32 -10.24
CA THR A 105 13.90 -4.46 -10.72
C THR A 105 12.90 -4.57 -9.58
N CYS A 106 11.88 -3.71 -9.62
CA CYS A 106 10.68 -3.73 -8.80
C CYS A 106 9.48 -4.36 -9.52
N LEU A 107 9.65 -4.77 -10.79
CA LEU A 107 8.56 -5.29 -11.63
C LEU A 107 8.39 -6.80 -11.45
N ARG A 108 8.17 -7.18 -10.19
CA ARG A 108 7.60 -8.45 -9.79
C ARG A 108 6.22 -8.19 -9.19
N HIS A 109 5.27 -9.10 -9.39
CA HIS A 109 3.89 -8.90 -8.97
C HIS A 109 3.75 -8.55 -7.48
N ASP A 110 4.49 -9.27 -6.63
CA ASP A 110 4.52 -9.12 -5.18
C ASP A 110 5.03 -7.74 -4.74
N LEU A 111 6.12 -7.26 -5.34
CA LEU A 111 6.68 -5.95 -5.05
C LEU A 111 5.76 -4.82 -5.53
N VAL A 112 5.16 -4.95 -6.72
CA VAL A 112 4.24 -3.91 -7.19
C VAL A 112 3.00 -3.85 -6.31
N ILE A 113 2.43 -4.98 -5.89
CA ILE A 113 1.31 -4.93 -4.95
C ILE A 113 1.73 -4.31 -3.62
N HIS A 114 2.91 -4.63 -3.11
CA HIS A 114 3.43 -4.04 -1.88
C HIS A 114 3.40 -2.50 -1.93
N GLU A 115 3.98 -1.90 -2.99
CA GLU A 115 3.97 -0.45 -3.15
C GLU A 115 2.55 0.12 -3.33
N LEU A 116 1.67 -0.60 -4.04
CA LEU A 116 0.28 -0.18 -4.18
C LEU A 116 -0.50 -0.29 -2.86
N LEU A 117 -0.16 -1.22 -1.97
CA LEU A 117 -0.74 -1.31 -0.63
C LEU A 117 -0.28 -0.14 0.26
N HIS A 118 0.96 0.33 0.09
CA HIS A 118 1.38 1.60 0.69
C HIS A 118 0.53 2.76 0.20
N VAL A 119 0.37 2.92 -1.11
CA VAL A 119 -0.50 3.95 -1.71
C VAL A 119 -1.93 3.93 -1.15
N ILE A 120 -2.46 2.73 -0.87
CA ILE A 120 -3.80 2.55 -0.28
C ILE A 120 -3.81 2.94 1.20
N GLY A 121 -2.70 2.77 1.91
CA GLY A 121 -2.56 3.21 3.30
C GLY A 121 -2.12 2.12 4.27
N LEU A 122 -1.45 1.07 3.82
CA LEU A 122 -0.75 0.16 4.73
C LEU A 122 0.65 0.69 5.05
N TRP A 123 1.03 0.65 6.31
CA TRP A 123 2.40 0.75 6.79
C TRP A 123 3.03 -0.65 6.77
N HIS A 124 4.33 -0.78 7.01
CA HIS A 124 4.93 -2.10 7.18
C HIS A 124 4.42 -2.81 8.44
N GLU A 125 4.36 -4.15 8.42
CA GLU A 125 3.84 -4.93 9.55
C GLU A 125 4.65 -4.72 10.83
N HIS A 126 5.97 -4.59 10.70
CA HIS A 126 6.87 -4.32 11.83
C HIS A 126 6.67 -2.91 12.41
N GLN A 127 5.87 -2.03 11.80
CA GLN A 127 5.53 -0.71 12.36
C GLN A 127 4.29 -0.75 13.26
N ARG A 128 3.67 -1.92 13.43
CA ARG A 128 2.52 -2.10 14.34
C ARG A 128 2.85 -1.65 15.76
N ILE A 129 1.90 -0.97 16.39
CA ILE A 129 2.01 -0.53 17.79
C ILE A 129 2.18 -1.69 18.78
N ASP A 130 1.72 -2.90 18.41
CA ASP A 130 1.83 -4.10 19.23
C ASP A 130 2.96 -5.04 18.80
N ARG A 131 3.87 -4.62 17.91
CA ARG A 131 4.94 -5.49 17.36
C ARG A 131 5.81 -6.11 18.44
N ASP A 132 6.09 -5.38 19.53
CA ASP A 132 7.06 -5.80 20.55
C ASP A 132 6.56 -7.00 21.37
N LYS A 133 5.30 -7.43 21.15
CA LYS A 133 4.75 -8.70 21.65
C LYS A 133 5.12 -9.91 20.79
N TYR A 134 5.56 -9.71 19.56
CA TYR A 134 5.81 -10.76 18.57
C TYR A 134 7.24 -10.76 18.04
N ILE A 135 7.88 -9.60 17.98
CA ILE A 135 9.25 -9.44 17.49
C ILE A 135 10.11 -8.63 18.47
N GLN A 136 11.41 -8.86 18.44
CA GLN A 136 12.40 -8.04 19.12
C GLN A 136 13.28 -7.37 18.07
N VAL A 137 13.35 -6.04 18.09
CA VAL A 137 14.27 -5.30 17.21
C VAL A 137 15.64 -5.23 17.85
N ILE A 138 16.66 -5.82 17.20
CA ILE A 138 18.05 -5.78 17.65
C ILE A 138 18.69 -4.48 17.12
N TYR A 139 18.42 -3.37 17.81
CA TYR A 139 18.86 -2.03 17.38
C TYR A 139 20.38 -1.89 17.19
N SER A 140 21.18 -2.69 17.89
CA SER A 140 22.65 -2.70 17.73
C SER A 140 23.11 -3.16 16.35
N ASN A 141 22.28 -3.90 15.63
CA ASN A 141 22.59 -4.42 14.30
C ASN A 141 22.11 -3.48 13.18
N ILE A 142 21.56 -2.32 13.54
CA ILE A 142 21.01 -1.34 12.60
C ILE A 142 22.10 -0.31 12.29
N ALA A 143 22.32 -0.06 10.99
CA ALA A 143 23.31 0.89 10.54
C ALA A 143 23.10 2.28 11.17
N PRO A 144 24.18 2.99 11.57
CA PRO A 144 24.07 4.34 12.12
C PRO A 144 23.33 5.30 11.20
N GLY A 145 22.37 6.06 11.72
CA GLY A 145 21.48 6.95 10.97
C GLY A 145 20.20 6.27 10.45
N GLU A 146 20.20 4.94 10.38
CA GLU A 146 19.04 4.13 9.97
C GLU A 146 18.17 3.72 11.18
N GLN A 147 18.49 4.15 12.41
CA GLN A 147 17.67 3.81 13.59
C GLN A 147 16.30 4.48 13.55
N HIS A 148 16.15 5.66 12.95
CA HIS A 148 14.82 6.24 12.68
C HIS A 148 14.09 5.47 11.58
N LYS A 149 14.84 4.92 10.61
CA LYS A 149 14.33 3.98 9.61
C LYS A 149 14.17 2.57 10.19
N SER A 150 14.57 2.23 11.41
CA SER A 150 14.09 1.01 12.06
C SER A 150 12.62 1.13 12.50
N GLN A 151 12.08 2.35 12.46
CA GLN A 151 10.65 2.59 12.42
C GLN A 151 10.09 2.62 10.98
N ALA A 152 10.90 2.46 9.92
CA ALA A 152 10.53 2.59 8.50
C ALA A 152 11.58 1.98 7.51
N GLY A 153 12.01 0.72 7.66
CA GLY A 153 13.26 0.27 7.02
C GLY A 153 13.66 -1.17 7.28
N TRP A 154 12.67 -2.02 7.53
CA TRP A 154 12.66 -3.39 7.01
C TRP A 154 11.50 -3.45 6.02
N GLU A 155 11.75 -3.12 4.75
CA GLU A 155 10.68 -2.97 3.75
C GLU A 155 9.98 -4.30 3.39
N ASP A 156 10.47 -5.46 3.84
CA ASP A 156 9.96 -6.76 3.36
C ASP A 156 8.97 -7.51 4.27
N ILE A 157 8.04 -6.85 4.97
CA ILE A 157 6.85 -7.59 5.47
C ILE A 157 5.56 -6.76 5.34
N ILE A 158 4.91 -6.91 4.18
CA ILE A 158 3.46 -6.94 4.01
C ILE A 158 3.18 -8.29 3.32
N GLY A 159 2.60 -9.25 4.03
CA GLY A 159 2.43 -10.64 3.56
C GLY A 159 3.71 -11.49 3.60
N THR A 160 3.57 -12.80 3.35
CA THR A 160 4.73 -13.67 3.07
C THR A 160 5.37 -13.18 1.77
N ALA A 161 6.71 -13.17 1.66
CA ALA A 161 7.56 -12.56 0.62
C ALA A 161 7.31 -12.94 -0.88
N LYS A 162 6.11 -13.40 -1.25
CA LYS A 162 5.67 -13.73 -2.60
C LYS A 162 4.25 -13.25 -2.93
N GLU A 163 3.36 -13.01 -1.96
CA GLU A 163 1.99 -12.54 -2.21
C GLU A 163 1.44 -11.80 -0.97
N PRO A 164 0.54 -10.80 -1.15
CA PRO A 164 -0.18 -10.19 -0.03
C PRO A 164 -0.90 -11.26 0.78
N SER A 165 -0.83 -11.16 2.10
CA SER A 165 -1.61 -12.07 2.93
C SER A 165 -3.10 -11.70 2.85
N ALA A 166 -3.98 -12.67 3.09
CA ALA A 166 -5.40 -12.40 3.28
C ALA A 166 -5.66 -11.33 4.36
N ASN A 167 -4.75 -11.19 5.34
CA ASN A 167 -4.82 -10.17 6.36
C ASN A 167 -4.61 -8.76 5.79
N ASP A 168 -3.76 -8.58 4.78
CA ASP A 168 -3.49 -7.28 4.17
C ASP A 168 -4.72 -6.76 3.42
N TYR A 169 -5.37 -7.61 2.63
CA TYR A 169 -6.66 -7.27 2.03
C TYR A 169 -7.73 -6.98 3.09
N ARG A 170 -7.80 -7.79 4.15
CA ARG A 170 -8.78 -7.57 5.23
C ARG A 170 -8.58 -6.21 5.92
N LYS A 171 -7.33 -5.80 6.18
CA LYS A 171 -7.03 -4.47 6.73
C LYS A 171 -7.50 -3.35 5.81
N VAL A 172 -7.22 -3.46 4.50
CA VAL A 172 -7.72 -2.50 3.49
C VAL A 172 -9.25 -2.46 3.53
N CYS A 173 -9.91 -3.61 3.53
CA CYS A 173 -11.37 -3.68 3.56
C CYS A 173 -11.98 -3.06 4.82
N LEU A 174 -11.34 -3.23 5.98
CA LEU A 174 -11.77 -2.59 7.23
C LEU A 174 -11.54 -1.07 7.20
N ALA A 175 -10.39 -0.62 6.69
CA ALA A 175 -10.05 0.81 6.59
C ALA A 175 -11.00 1.56 5.63
N TYR A 176 -11.39 0.91 4.53
CA TYR A 176 -12.26 1.49 3.51
C TYR A 176 -13.74 1.13 3.67
N GLY A 177 -14.10 0.27 4.62
CA GLY A 177 -15.49 -0.15 4.83
C GLY A 177 -16.08 -0.88 3.62
N CYS A 178 -15.30 -1.77 3.00
CA CYS A 178 -15.76 -2.55 1.85
C CYS A 178 -16.94 -3.46 2.25
N GLN A 179 -17.97 -3.53 1.40
CA GLN A 179 -19.12 -4.44 1.63
C GLN A 179 -18.74 -5.91 1.46
N THR A 180 -17.82 -6.19 0.54
CA THR A 180 -17.28 -7.52 0.25
C THR A 180 -15.76 -7.44 0.27
N CYS A 181 -15.10 -8.45 0.84
CA CYS A 181 -13.65 -8.58 0.89
C CYS A 181 -13.25 -10.02 0.53
N MET A 182 -12.36 -10.18 -0.45
CA MET A 182 -11.95 -11.50 -0.98
C MET A 182 -13.16 -12.41 -1.24
N GLY A 183 -14.21 -11.88 -1.88
CA GLY A 183 -15.46 -12.61 -2.19
C GLY A 183 -16.43 -12.81 -1.02
N ASN A 184 -16.08 -12.45 0.21
CA ASN A 184 -16.91 -12.65 1.40
C ASN A 184 -17.58 -11.34 1.84
N LYS A 185 -18.87 -11.37 2.20
CA LYS A 185 -19.54 -10.20 2.80
C LYS A 185 -18.89 -9.85 4.13
N MET A 186 -18.60 -8.57 4.33
CA MET A 186 -18.08 -8.05 5.58
C MET A 186 -19.25 -7.80 6.55
N SER A 187 -19.22 -8.45 7.70
CA SER A 187 -20.22 -8.36 8.79
C SER A 187 -20.01 -7.15 9.69
#